data_AF-A0A1J5HDI3-F1
#
_entry.id   AF-A0A1J5HDI3-F1
#
_cell.length_a   1.000
_cell.length_b   1.000
_cell.length_c   1.000
_cell.angle_alpha   90.00
_cell.angle_beta   90.00
_cell.angle_gamma   90.00
#
_symmetry.space_group_name_H-M   'P 1'
#
loop_
_entity.id
_entity.type
_entity.pdbx_description
1 polymer ?
#
loop_
_entity_poly.entity_id
_entity_poly.type
_entity_poly.pdbx_seq_one_letter_code
_entity_poly.pdbx_strand_id
1 'polypeptide(L)'
;MPSIKTSFATVSLFILFIFACLAYAANAQESKPASAELTPQERYAVMEAEREAARAAREASFAEMKTERETIKAERQADMASSSEVRQAALVERRAALDVRAQKRITNLAANISNRMDAAVARLNQIIDRLTARTTELEAKGVDTVEAEVHIADAKTAVDAAAALLADIDEEMASVTGSESPREKWTAVREIFLNVKAELVKARESLRAAVASLKAAVSENGGGNGVSDAVQAEAAAEREETTSGTEVAE
;
A
#
# COMPACT_ATOMS: atom_id res chain seq x y z
N MET A 1 27.11 -21.77 -0.95
CA MET A 1 28.12 -22.34 -1.88
C MET A 1 27.66 -22.08 -3.30
N PRO A 2 28.26 -21.15 -4.05
CA PRO A 2 27.93 -20.97 -5.47
C PRO A 2 28.64 -22.04 -6.32
N SER A 3 27.87 -22.83 -7.06
CA SER A 3 28.38 -23.80 -8.03
C SER A 3 28.86 -23.07 -9.28
N ILE A 4 30.14 -23.22 -9.62
CA ILE A 4 30.74 -22.65 -10.82
C ILE A 4 30.29 -23.51 -11.99
N LYS A 5 29.34 -23.01 -12.79
CA LYS A 5 28.95 -23.62 -14.06
C LYS A 5 29.95 -23.19 -15.13
N THR A 6 31.02 -23.95 -15.32
CA THR A 6 31.96 -23.74 -16.42
C THR A 6 31.27 -24.11 -17.74
N SER A 7 31.07 -23.12 -18.61
CA SER A 7 30.51 -23.29 -19.95
C SER A 7 31.47 -24.11 -20.82
N PHE A 8 30.95 -25.04 -21.61
CA PHE A 8 31.72 -25.89 -22.53
C PHE A 8 32.61 -25.07 -23.49
N ALA A 9 32.23 -23.81 -23.77
CA ALA A 9 32.99 -22.88 -24.59
C ALA A 9 34.33 -22.46 -23.96
N THR A 10 34.41 -22.31 -22.62
CA THR A 10 35.65 -21.89 -21.96
C THR A 10 36.68 -23.02 -21.87
N VAL A 11 36.21 -24.27 -21.78
CA VAL A 11 37.09 -25.45 -21.81
C VAL A 11 37.65 -25.69 -23.21
N SER A 12 36.84 -25.51 -24.25
CA SER A 12 37.27 -25.64 -25.65
C SER A 12 38.34 -24.61 -26.03
N LEU A 13 38.21 -23.36 -25.59
CA LEU A 13 39.19 -22.31 -25.85
C LEU A 13 40.53 -22.54 -25.13
N PHE A 14 40.49 -23.15 -23.93
CA PHE A 14 41.71 -23.51 -23.19
C PHE A 14 42.48 -24.67 -23.84
N ILE A 15 41.77 -25.65 -24.41
CA ILE A 15 42.39 -26.79 -25.11
C ILE A 15 43.06 -26.33 -26.42
N LEU A 16 42.43 -25.41 -27.16
CA LEU A 16 43.03 -24.82 -28.37
C LEU A 16 44.29 -23.99 -28.06
N PHE A 17 44.30 -23.26 -26.95
CA PHE A 17 45.46 -22.49 -26.50
C PHE A 17 46.65 -23.41 -26.15
N ILE A 18 46.40 -24.54 -25.49
CA ILE A 18 47.44 -25.52 -25.15
C ILE A 18 48.03 -26.18 -26.42
N PHE A 19 47.20 -26.52 -27.40
CA PHE A 19 47.67 -27.08 -28.68
C PHE A 19 48.51 -26.07 -29.49
N ALA A 20 48.16 -24.78 -29.47
CA ALA A 20 48.96 -23.73 -30.10
C ALA A 20 50.34 -23.58 -29.44
N CYS A 21 50.43 -23.70 -28.11
CA CYS A 21 51.72 -23.66 -27.40
C CYS A 21 52.61 -24.88 -27.70
N LEU A 22 52.03 -26.07 -27.82
CA LEU A 22 52.77 -27.30 -28.16
C LEU A 22 53.26 -27.30 -29.62
N ALA A 23 52.48 -26.75 -30.57
CA ALA A 23 52.90 -26.59 -31.96
C ALA A 23 54.03 -25.55 -32.11
N TYR A 24 54.03 -24.49 -31.29
CA TYR A 24 55.11 -23.51 -31.25
C TYR A 24 56.41 -24.09 -30.66
N ALA A 25 56.30 -24.95 -29.64
CA ALA A 25 57.46 -25.62 -29.05
C ALA A 25 58.05 -26.72 -29.96
N ALA A 26 57.22 -27.43 -30.73
CA ALA A 26 57.68 -28.45 -31.69
C ALA A 26 58.39 -27.83 -32.91
N ASN A 27 57.95 -26.67 -33.40
CA ASN A 27 58.63 -25.94 -34.49
C ASN A 27 59.91 -25.21 -34.06
N ALA A 28 60.22 -25.15 -32.76
CA ALA A 28 61.45 -24.53 -32.26
C ALA A 28 62.67 -25.49 -32.27
N GLN A 29 62.49 -26.77 -32.60
CA GLN A 29 63.53 -27.80 -32.44
C GLN A 29 64.04 -28.47 -33.74
N GLU A 30 63.73 -27.93 -34.93
CA GLU A 30 64.34 -28.41 -36.18
C GLU A 30 65.05 -27.28 -36.96
N SER A 31 66.28 -27.59 -37.41
CA SER A 31 67.24 -26.79 -38.18
C SER A 31 68.14 -25.81 -37.39
N LYS A 32 69.24 -26.33 -36.82
CA LYS A 32 70.51 -25.58 -36.79
C LYS A 32 71.20 -25.77 -38.15
N PRO A 33 71.22 -24.79 -39.07
CA PRO A 33 72.15 -24.85 -40.17
C PRO A 33 73.57 -24.57 -39.67
N ALA A 34 74.52 -25.25 -40.29
CA ALA A 34 75.95 -25.04 -40.12
C ALA A 34 76.31 -23.55 -40.23
N SER A 35 77.24 -23.11 -39.38
CA SER A 35 77.80 -21.77 -39.32
C SER A 35 78.50 -21.39 -40.63
N ALA A 36 77.78 -20.74 -41.53
CA ALA A 36 78.36 -19.72 -42.40
C ALA A 36 78.53 -18.47 -41.52
N GLU A 37 79.76 -18.08 -41.24
CA GLU A 37 80.05 -16.88 -40.45
C GLU A 37 79.62 -15.63 -41.23
N LEU A 38 78.38 -15.20 -41.04
CA LEU A 38 77.89 -13.89 -41.48
C LEU A 38 78.85 -12.83 -40.96
N THR A 39 79.36 -12.01 -41.87
CA THR A 39 80.20 -10.86 -41.54
C THR A 39 79.42 -9.92 -40.61
N PRO A 40 80.10 -9.11 -39.77
CA PRO A 40 79.43 -8.14 -38.92
C PRO A 40 78.41 -7.27 -39.68
N GLN A 41 78.69 -6.92 -40.95
CA GLN A 41 77.80 -6.15 -41.82
C GLN A 41 76.51 -6.90 -42.20
N GLU A 42 76.60 -8.18 -42.54
CA GLU A 42 75.41 -8.98 -42.87
C GLU A 42 74.53 -9.25 -41.65
N ARG A 43 75.13 -9.35 -40.45
CA ARG A 43 74.38 -9.44 -39.19
C ARG A 43 73.62 -8.15 -38.87
N TYR A 44 74.20 -6.98 -39.18
CA TYR A 44 73.50 -5.70 -39.06
C TYR A 44 72.33 -5.61 -40.04
N ALA A 45 72.51 -6.02 -41.30
CA ALA A 45 71.45 -6.01 -42.30
C ALA A 45 70.27 -6.94 -41.94
N VAL A 46 70.54 -8.13 -41.42
CA VAL A 46 69.49 -9.05 -40.94
C VAL A 46 68.78 -8.48 -39.70
N MET A 47 69.52 -7.90 -38.75
CA MET A 47 68.93 -7.26 -37.57
C MET A 47 68.07 -6.04 -37.92
N GLU A 48 68.47 -5.23 -38.91
CA GLU A 48 67.68 -4.10 -39.39
C GLU A 48 66.41 -4.55 -40.10
N ALA A 49 66.49 -5.56 -40.98
CA ALA A 49 65.32 -6.14 -41.64
C ALA A 49 64.34 -6.77 -40.62
N GLU A 50 64.83 -7.47 -39.60
CA GLU A 50 64.00 -7.98 -38.50
C GLU A 50 63.36 -6.86 -37.68
N ARG A 51 64.09 -5.76 -37.43
CA ARG A 51 63.55 -4.58 -36.71
C ARG A 51 62.49 -3.86 -37.52
N GLU A 52 62.65 -3.72 -38.83
CA GLU A 52 61.66 -3.12 -39.72
C GLU A 52 60.41 -4.00 -39.83
N ALA A 53 60.57 -5.31 -40.02
CA ALA A 53 59.46 -6.27 -39.99
C ALA A 53 58.71 -6.24 -38.65
N ALA A 54 59.44 -6.17 -37.53
CA ALA A 54 58.85 -6.06 -36.20
C ALA A 54 58.12 -4.72 -35.97
N ARG A 55 58.62 -3.61 -36.55
CA ARG A 55 57.93 -2.31 -36.51
C ARG A 55 56.66 -2.33 -37.35
N ALA A 56 56.73 -2.84 -38.58
CA ALA A 56 55.58 -2.96 -39.46
C ALA A 56 54.48 -3.87 -38.86
N ALA A 57 54.86 -5.00 -38.25
CA ALA A 57 53.92 -5.88 -37.57
C ALA A 57 53.27 -5.22 -36.35
N ARG A 58 54.03 -4.42 -35.58
CA ARG A 58 53.48 -3.65 -34.45
C ARG A 58 52.54 -2.54 -34.90
N GLU A 59 52.87 -1.82 -35.97
CA GLU A 59 52.01 -0.76 -36.52
C GLU A 59 50.70 -1.33 -37.07
N ALA A 60 50.76 -2.45 -37.79
CA ALA A 60 49.56 -3.16 -38.27
C ALA A 60 48.68 -3.63 -37.11
N SER A 61 49.27 -4.27 -36.08
CA SER A 61 48.54 -4.70 -34.89
C SER A 61 47.95 -3.54 -34.09
N PHE A 62 48.66 -2.40 -34.00
CA PHE A 62 48.16 -1.21 -33.33
C PHE A 62 47.01 -0.56 -34.11
N ALA A 63 47.09 -0.52 -35.43
CA ALA A 63 46.02 -0.02 -36.30
C ALA A 63 44.75 -0.89 -36.17
N GLU A 64 44.90 -2.21 -36.20
CA GLU A 64 43.80 -3.17 -36.02
C GLU A 64 43.16 -3.03 -34.63
N MET A 65 43.97 -3.04 -33.57
CA MET A 65 43.47 -2.84 -32.19
C MET A 65 42.78 -1.49 -32.02
N LYS A 66 43.24 -0.43 -32.70
CA LYS A 66 42.59 0.88 -32.66
C LYS A 66 41.21 0.82 -33.31
N THR A 67 41.10 0.19 -34.48
CA THR A 67 39.80 0.03 -35.16
C THR A 67 38.84 -0.83 -34.36
N GLU A 68 39.29 -1.95 -33.79
CA GLU A 68 38.46 -2.81 -32.94
C GLU A 68 37.99 -2.08 -31.67
N ARG A 69 38.86 -1.26 -31.06
CA ARG A 69 38.46 -0.43 -29.91
C ARG A 69 37.42 0.61 -30.29
N GLU A 70 37.54 1.22 -31.48
CA GLU A 70 36.58 2.22 -31.97
C GLU A 70 35.22 1.58 -32.27
N THR A 71 35.18 0.38 -32.88
CA THR A 71 33.94 -0.35 -33.15
C THR A 71 33.27 -0.79 -31.85
N ILE A 72 34.00 -1.41 -30.91
CA ILE A 72 33.46 -1.82 -29.60
C ILE A 72 32.94 -0.61 -28.83
N LYS A 73 33.62 0.54 -28.90
CA LYS A 73 33.17 1.76 -28.23
C LYS A 73 31.89 2.31 -28.87
N ALA A 74 31.79 2.29 -30.19
CA ALA A 74 30.60 2.72 -30.92
C ALA A 74 29.39 1.81 -30.61
N GLU A 75 29.57 0.49 -30.64
CA GLU A 75 28.55 -0.49 -30.28
C GLU A 75 28.09 -0.30 -28.83
N ARG A 76 29.02 -0.18 -27.88
CA ARG A 76 28.67 0.09 -26.47
C ARG A 76 27.91 1.40 -26.29
N GLN A 77 28.27 2.45 -27.03
CA GLN A 77 27.55 3.72 -26.96
C GLN A 77 26.14 3.59 -27.52
N ALA A 78 25.95 2.88 -28.63
CA ALA A 78 24.64 2.59 -29.20
C ALA A 78 23.78 1.73 -28.26
N ASP A 79 24.36 0.71 -27.65
CA ASP A 79 23.68 -0.15 -26.66
C ASP A 79 23.31 0.61 -25.39
N MET A 80 24.18 1.49 -24.91
CA MET A 80 23.89 2.34 -23.75
C MET A 80 22.77 3.35 -24.05
N ALA A 81 22.77 3.95 -25.24
CA ALA A 81 21.73 4.87 -25.67
C ALA A 81 20.36 4.16 -25.79
N SER A 82 20.30 3.04 -26.52
CA SER A 82 19.07 2.25 -26.66
C SER A 82 18.57 1.71 -25.31
N SER A 83 19.47 1.23 -24.46
CA SER A 83 19.12 0.77 -23.11
C SER A 83 18.64 1.91 -22.20
N SER A 84 19.10 3.15 -22.42
CA SER A 84 18.64 4.32 -21.68
C SER A 84 17.23 4.71 -22.11
N GLU A 85 16.95 4.69 -23.40
CA GLU A 85 15.62 4.98 -23.95
C GLU A 85 14.58 3.97 -23.49
N VAL A 86 14.89 2.67 -23.55
CA VAL A 86 13.99 1.60 -23.07
C VAL A 86 13.73 1.75 -21.57
N ARG A 87 14.77 2.06 -20.77
CA ARG A 87 14.60 2.30 -19.34
C ARG A 87 13.72 3.52 -19.07
N GLN A 88 13.92 4.61 -19.81
CA GLN A 88 13.13 5.82 -19.63
C GLN A 88 11.67 5.58 -20.00
N ALA A 89 11.40 4.91 -21.12
CA ALA A 89 10.05 4.55 -21.53
C ALA A 89 9.36 3.65 -20.48
N ALA A 90 10.06 2.63 -19.96
CA ALA A 90 9.54 1.76 -18.92
C ALA A 90 9.27 2.50 -17.60
N LEU A 91 10.08 3.50 -17.24
CA LEU A 91 9.84 4.34 -16.06
C LEU A 91 8.59 5.21 -16.22
N VAL A 92 8.38 5.81 -17.39
CA VAL A 92 7.19 6.61 -17.69
C VAL A 92 5.93 5.74 -17.67
N GLU A 93 5.95 4.59 -18.33
CA GLU A 93 4.83 3.65 -18.34
C GLU A 93 4.51 3.14 -16.93
N ARG A 94 5.55 2.74 -16.17
CA ARG A 94 5.38 2.31 -14.78
C ARG A 94 4.80 3.41 -13.91
N ARG A 95 5.21 4.66 -14.10
CA ARG A 95 4.67 5.81 -13.36
C ARG A 95 3.19 6.01 -13.68
N ALA A 96 2.83 6.04 -14.96
CA ALA A 96 1.43 6.17 -15.39
C ALA A 96 0.54 5.02 -14.83
N ALA A 97 1.03 3.78 -14.89
CA ALA A 97 0.31 2.62 -14.34
C ALA A 97 0.13 2.71 -12.82
N LEU A 98 1.14 3.20 -12.10
CA LEU A 98 1.04 3.44 -10.65
C LEU A 98 0.02 4.54 -10.32
N ASP A 99 -0.04 5.61 -11.13
CA ASP A 99 -0.98 6.71 -10.93
C ASP A 99 -2.43 6.25 -11.15
N VAL A 100 -2.71 5.49 -12.22
CA VAL A 100 -4.03 4.88 -12.46
C VAL A 100 -4.42 3.94 -11.31
N ARG A 101 -3.49 3.11 -10.83
CA ARG A 101 -3.76 2.21 -9.70
C ARG A 101 -4.02 2.98 -8.41
N ALA A 102 -3.31 4.08 -8.18
CA ALA A 102 -3.52 4.94 -7.02
C ALA A 102 -4.89 5.62 -7.07
N GLN A 103 -5.28 6.19 -8.22
CA GLN A 103 -6.61 6.76 -8.43
C GLN A 103 -7.71 5.74 -8.15
N LYS A 104 -7.63 4.54 -8.74
CA LYS A 104 -8.62 3.47 -8.50
C LYS A 104 -8.72 3.09 -7.02
N ARG A 105 -7.59 3.02 -6.31
CA ARG A 105 -7.60 2.73 -4.85
C ARG A 105 -8.28 3.83 -4.05
N ILE A 106 -8.02 5.10 -4.40
CA ILE A 106 -8.62 6.27 -3.75
C ILE A 106 -10.13 6.29 -4.00
N THR A 107 -10.58 6.15 -5.24
CA THR A 107 -12.00 6.09 -5.59
C THR A 107 -12.72 4.96 -4.87
N ASN A 108 -12.16 3.75 -4.89
CA ASN A 108 -12.76 2.61 -4.19
C ASN A 108 -12.83 2.81 -2.67
N LEU A 109 -11.81 3.44 -2.08
CA LEU A 109 -11.78 3.73 -0.66
C LEU A 109 -12.87 4.75 -0.30
N ALA A 110 -12.97 5.84 -1.06
CA ALA A 110 -13.99 6.86 -0.87
C ALA A 110 -15.39 6.26 -0.97
N ALA A 111 -15.68 5.52 -2.04
CA ALA A 111 -16.97 4.87 -2.23
C ALA A 111 -17.32 3.91 -1.07
N ASN A 112 -16.34 3.15 -0.58
CA ASN A 112 -16.56 2.27 0.58
C ASN A 112 -16.90 3.07 1.85
N ILE A 113 -16.19 4.18 2.10
CA ILE A 113 -16.44 5.01 3.27
C ILE A 113 -17.80 5.71 3.16
N SER A 114 -18.12 6.35 2.03
CA SER A 114 -19.41 7.01 1.78
C SER A 114 -20.57 6.04 1.99
N ASN A 115 -20.54 4.86 1.35
CA ASN A 115 -21.58 3.83 1.53
C ASN A 115 -21.79 3.42 3.00
N ARG A 116 -20.71 3.37 3.79
CA ARG A 116 -20.79 3.04 5.22
C ARG A 116 -21.38 4.18 6.05
N MET A 117 -21.08 5.43 5.70
CA MET A 117 -21.62 6.60 6.38
C MET A 117 -23.09 6.82 6.01
N ASP A 118 -23.48 6.64 4.75
CA ASP A 118 -24.88 6.66 4.32
C ASP A 118 -25.71 5.60 5.05
N ALA A 119 -25.16 4.37 5.15
CA ALA A 119 -25.80 3.31 5.93
C ALA A 119 -25.91 3.67 7.42
N ALA A 120 -24.95 4.41 7.97
CA ALA A 120 -25.02 4.88 9.35
C ALA A 120 -26.09 5.96 9.53
N VAL A 121 -26.15 6.95 8.63
CA VAL A 121 -27.21 7.99 8.58
C VAL A 121 -28.58 7.33 8.53
N ALA A 122 -28.80 6.38 7.62
CA ALA A 122 -30.07 5.66 7.49
C ALA A 122 -30.47 4.91 8.77
N ARG A 123 -29.51 4.22 9.42
CA ARG A 123 -29.76 3.51 10.68
C ARG A 123 -30.08 4.46 11.83
N LEU A 124 -29.39 5.60 11.93
CA LEU A 124 -29.65 6.57 12.98
C LEU A 124 -31.02 7.24 12.79
N ASN A 125 -31.42 7.55 11.55
CA ASN A 125 -32.77 8.02 11.25
C ASN A 125 -33.85 7.02 11.66
N GLN A 126 -33.67 5.73 11.36
CA GLN A 126 -34.60 4.69 11.84
C GLN A 126 -34.68 4.62 13.37
N ILE A 127 -33.58 4.87 14.09
CA ILE A 127 -33.60 4.92 15.56
C ILE A 127 -34.32 6.16 16.05
N ILE A 128 -34.08 7.33 15.43
CA ILE A 128 -34.80 8.58 15.70
C ILE A 128 -36.30 8.34 15.56
N ASP A 129 -36.76 7.80 14.43
CA ASP A 129 -38.19 7.55 14.17
C ASP A 129 -38.81 6.64 15.25
N ARG A 130 -38.08 5.59 15.66
CA ARG A 130 -38.52 4.68 16.72
C ARG A 130 -38.59 5.35 18.08
N LEU A 131 -37.63 6.20 18.43
CA LEU A 131 -37.63 6.92 19.70
C LEU A 131 -38.74 7.97 19.72
N THR A 132 -38.94 8.71 18.63
CA THR A 132 -40.06 9.65 18.48
C THR A 132 -41.42 8.95 18.64
N ALA A 133 -41.61 7.80 17.98
CA ALA A 133 -42.83 7.03 18.17
C ALA A 133 -43.01 6.60 19.64
N ARG A 134 -41.91 6.22 20.31
CA ARG A 134 -41.94 5.82 21.71
C ARG A 134 -42.20 6.99 22.66
N THR A 135 -41.68 8.19 22.39
CA THR A 135 -41.98 9.39 23.20
C THR A 135 -43.47 9.71 23.12
N THR A 136 -44.05 9.72 21.92
CA THR A 136 -45.50 9.92 21.73
C THR A 136 -46.35 8.88 22.49
N GLU A 137 -45.96 7.60 22.48
CA GLU A 137 -46.66 6.56 23.25
C GLU A 137 -46.58 6.77 24.78
N LEU A 138 -45.48 7.33 25.28
CA LEU A 138 -45.24 7.57 26.69
C LEU A 138 -45.93 8.85 27.18
N GLU A 139 -45.94 9.89 26.36
CA GLU A 139 -46.72 11.12 26.58
C GLU A 139 -48.21 10.83 26.72
N ALA A 140 -48.75 9.98 25.85
CA ALA A 140 -50.15 9.55 25.92
C ALA A 140 -50.47 8.81 27.24
N LYS A 141 -49.46 8.31 27.94
CA LYS A 141 -49.56 7.66 29.27
C LYS A 141 -49.22 8.61 30.43
N GLY A 142 -49.02 9.89 30.15
CA GLY A 142 -48.69 10.92 31.14
C GLY A 142 -47.24 10.91 31.63
N VAL A 143 -46.32 10.24 30.92
CA VAL A 143 -44.88 10.32 31.23
C VAL A 143 -44.34 11.63 30.66
N ASP A 144 -43.53 12.36 31.43
CA ASP A 144 -42.81 13.54 30.95
C ASP A 144 -41.64 13.12 30.03
N THR A 145 -41.71 13.52 28.77
CA THR A 145 -40.72 13.16 27.73
C THR A 145 -39.85 14.33 27.30
N VAL A 146 -40.01 15.52 27.88
CA VAL A 146 -39.43 16.78 27.36
C VAL A 146 -37.91 16.68 27.16
N GLU A 147 -37.17 16.15 28.14
CA GLU A 147 -35.72 15.98 28.00
C GLU A 147 -35.32 15.01 26.88
N ALA A 148 -36.08 13.92 26.71
CA ALA A 148 -35.82 12.96 25.66
C ALA A 148 -36.06 13.56 24.27
N GLU A 149 -37.08 14.40 24.12
CA GLU A 149 -37.36 15.11 22.87
C GLU A 149 -36.23 16.06 22.48
N VAL A 150 -35.66 16.79 23.45
CA VAL A 150 -34.48 17.65 23.23
C VAL A 150 -33.32 16.82 22.68
N HIS A 151 -33.01 15.68 23.30
CA HIS A 151 -31.94 14.81 22.85
C HIS A 151 -32.21 14.16 21.47
N ILE A 152 -33.47 13.86 21.14
CA ILE A 152 -33.84 13.39 19.80
C ILE A 152 -33.64 14.50 18.77
N ALA A 153 -33.99 15.75 19.09
CA ALA A 153 -33.76 16.90 18.21
C ALA A 153 -32.27 17.17 17.98
N ASP A 154 -31.44 17.05 19.02
CA ASP A 154 -29.97 17.14 18.90
C ASP A 154 -29.42 16.04 17.99
N ALA A 155 -29.90 14.80 18.17
CA ALA A 155 -29.51 13.69 17.33
C ALA A 155 -29.88 13.92 15.86
N LYS A 156 -31.09 14.42 15.61
CA LYS A 156 -31.57 14.77 14.26
C LYS A 156 -30.67 15.83 13.62
N THR A 157 -30.37 16.90 14.35
CA THR A 157 -29.49 17.98 13.87
C THR A 157 -28.10 17.45 13.48
N ALA A 158 -27.51 16.56 14.29
CA ALA A 158 -26.22 15.96 13.99
C ALA A 158 -26.28 15.00 12.77
N VAL A 159 -27.35 14.22 12.63
CA VAL A 159 -27.54 13.37 11.44
C VAL A 159 -27.71 14.20 10.17
N ASP A 160 -28.48 15.29 10.24
CA ASP A 160 -28.69 16.20 9.11
C ASP A 160 -27.37 16.90 8.71
N ALA A 161 -26.53 17.30 9.68
CA ALA A 161 -25.19 17.84 9.41
C ALA A 161 -24.27 16.79 8.75
N ALA A 162 -24.30 15.54 9.23
CA ALA A 162 -23.55 14.45 8.61
C ALA A 162 -23.99 14.18 7.16
N ALA A 163 -25.31 14.21 6.90
CA ALA A 163 -25.87 14.01 5.56
C ALA A 163 -25.49 15.16 4.61
N ALA A 164 -25.52 16.41 5.10
CA ALA A 164 -25.09 17.57 4.32
C ALA A 164 -23.61 17.46 3.90
N LEU A 165 -22.72 17.08 4.83
CA LEU A 165 -21.30 16.86 4.52
C LEU A 165 -21.05 15.74 3.49
N LEU A 166 -21.93 14.72 3.45
CA LEU A 166 -21.83 13.64 2.49
C LEU A 166 -22.33 14.03 1.09
N ALA A 167 -23.26 14.98 0.98
CA ALA A 167 -23.83 15.39 -0.30
C ALA A 167 -22.76 15.91 -1.28
N ASP A 168 -21.71 16.55 -0.75
CA ASP A 168 -20.65 17.18 -1.56
C ASP A 168 -19.46 16.23 -1.82
N ILE A 169 -19.46 15.01 -1.25
CA ILE A 169 -18.29 14.12 -1.27
C ILE A 169 -17.93 13.65 -2.68
N ASP A 170 -18.93 13.45 -3.55
CA ASP A 170 -18.71 12.96 -4.92
C ASP A 170 -18.05 14.03 -5.80
N GLU A 171 -18.40 15.31 -5.60
CA GLU A 171 -17.78 16.43 -6.30
C GLU A 171 -16.31 16.61 -5.85
N GLU A 172 -16.05 16.54 -4.55
CA GLU A 172 -14.70 16.58 -4.02
C GLU A 172 -13.84 15.40 -4.52
N MET A 173 -14.44 14.22 -4.66
CA MET A 173 -13.79 13.07 -5.23
C MET A 173 -13.47 13.21 -6.73
N ALA A 174 -14.34 13.85 -7.50
CA ALA A 174 -14.05 14.21 -8.89
C ALA A 174 -12.84 15.17 -8.96
N SER A 175 -12.77 16.15 -8.05
CA SER A 175 -11.64 17.08 -7.92
C SER A 175 -10.31 16.37 -7.59
N VAL A 176 -10.34 15.35 -6.73
CA VAL A 176 -9.16 14.52 -6.38
C VAL A 176 -8.66 13.73 -7.58
N THR A 177 -9.55 13.06 -8.29
CA THR A 177 -9.19 12.16 -9.39
C THR A 177 -8.72 12.90 -10.65
N GLY A 178 -9.22 14.11 -10.89
CA GLY A 178 -8.77 14.98 -11.97
C GLY A 178 -7.52 15.84 -11.65
N SER A 179 -6.95 15.71 -10.45
CA SER A 179 -5.80 16.53 -10.02
C SER A 179 -4.45 15.95 -10.46
N GLU A 180 -3.48 16.82 -10.73
CA GLU A 180 -2.06 16.44 -10.86
C GLU A 180 -1.44 16.03 -9.52
N SER A 181 -2.04 16.46 -8.39
CA SER A 181 -1.65 16.08 -7.03
C SER A 181 -2.79 15.41 -6.23
N PRO A 182 -3.23 14.19 -6.59
CA PRO A 182 -4.36 13.51 -5.92
C PRO A 182 -4.15 13.28 -4.42
N ARG A 183 -2.89 13.10 -3.98
CA ARG A 183 -2.56 12.85 -2.56
C ARG A 183 -2.84 14.05 -1.66
N GLU A 184 -2.55 15.25 -2.15
CA GLU A 184 -2.79 16.49 -1.41
C GLU A 184 -4.29 16.77 -1.34
N LYS A 185 -5.00 16.68 -2.47
CA LYS A 185 -6.46 16.85 -2.44
C LYS A 185 -7.19 15.80 -1.61
N TRP A 186 -6.68 14.56 -1.56
CA TRP A 186 -7.24 13.50 -0.72
C TRP A 186 -7.23 13.84 0.78
N THR A 187 -6.33 14.69 1.26
CA THR A 187 -6.35 15.08 2.69
C THR A 187 -7.58 15.91 3.04
N ALA A 188 -8.05 16.75 2.12
CA ALA A 188 -9.30 17.52 2.31
C ALA A 188 -10.52 16.58 2.36
N VAL A 189 -10.63 15.64 1.42
CA VAL A 189 -11.70 14.62 1.44
C VAL A 189 -11.68 13.80 2.74
N ARG A 190 -10.48 13.43 3.20
CA ARG A 190 -10.33 12.70 4.46
C ARG A 190 -10.85 13.51 5.64
N GLU A 191 -10.62 14.82 5.66
CA GLU A 191 -11.12 15.71 6.71
C GLU A 191 -12.66 15.75 6.72
N ILE A 192 -13.30 15.81 5.55
CA ILE A 192 -14.76 15.70 5.43
C ILE A 192 -15.25 14.40 6.06
N PHE A 193 -14.65 13.25 5.73
CA PHE A 193 -15.03 11.97 6.34
C PHE A 193 -14.83 11.92 7.85
N LEU A 194 -13.82 12.61 8.39
CA LEU A 194 -13.62 12.71 9.84
C LEU A 194 -14.70 13.56 10.50
N ASN A 195 -15.14 14.64 9.85
CA ASN A 195 -16.21 15.49 10.33
C ASN A 195 -17.56 14.76 10.29
N VAL A 196 -17.87 14.04 9.21
CA VAL A 196 -19.04 13.15 9.12
C VAL A 196 -19.04 12.15 10.27
N LYS A 197 -17.89 11.50 10.52
CA LYS A 197 -17.77 10.56 11.64
C LYS A 197 -18.04 11.23 12.99
N ALA A 198 -17.53 12.44 13.21
CA ALA A 198 -17.73 13.16 14.46
C ALA A 198 -19.23 13.46 14.70
N GLU A 199 -19.94 13.93 13.68
CA GLU A 199 -21.38 14.18 13.76
C GLU A 199 -22.18 12.89 14.00
N LEU A 200 -21.84 11.77 13.34
CA LEU A 200 -22.49 10.49 13.58
C LEU A 200 -22.26 9.96 15.01
N VAL A 201 -21.09 10.23 15.60
CA VAL A 201 -20.81 9.89 17.01
C VAL A 201 -21.66 10.75 17.93
N LYS A 202 -21.73 12.06 17.69
CA LYS A 202 -22.57 12.98 18.44
C LYS A 202 -24.04 12.57 18.40
N ALA A 203 -24.57 12.26 17.21
CA ALA A 203 -25.93 11.75 17.06
C ALA A 203 -26.19 10.50 17.91
N ARG A 204 -25.27 9.53 17.91
CA ARG A 204 -25.38 8.32 18.72
C ARG A 204 -25.35 8.62 20.22
N GLU A 205 -24.56 9.58 20.67
CA GLU A 205 -24.49 9.99 22.07
C GLU A 205 -25.80 10.65 22.50
N SER A 206 -26.35 11.57 21.70
CA SER A 206 -27.65 12.18 21.95
C SER A 206 -28.77 11.13 21.99
N LEU A 207 -28.79 10.13 21.10
CA LEU A 207 -29.80 9.05 21.15
C LEU A 207 -29.69 8.19 22.43
N ARG A 208 -28.48 8.00 22.96
CA ARG A 208 -28.29 7.30 24.24
C ARG A 208 -28.79 8.13 25.41
N ALA A 209 -28.54 9.44 25.38
CA ALA A 209 -29.08 10.37 26.37
C ALA A 209 -30.61 10.35 26.34
N ALA A 210 -31.24 10.40 25.15
CA ALA A 210 -32.69 10.28 25.00
C ALA A 210 -33.24 9.00 25.66
N VAL A 211 -32.61 7.84 25.41
CA VAL A 211 -33.01 6.57 26.03
C VAL A 211 -32.85 6.61 27.56
N ALA A 212 -31.79 7.24 28.07
CA ALA A 212 -31.58 7.39 29.51
C ALA A 212 -32.66 8.27 30.15
N SER A 213 -32.98 9.42 29.56
CA SER A 213 -34.05 10.31 30.01
C SER A 213 -35.41 9.61 29.99
N LEU A 214 -35.75 8.88 28.91
CA LEU A 214 -36.99 8.10 28.87
C LEU A 214 -37.07 7.04 29.97
N LYS A 215 -35.95 6.35 30.25
CA LYS A 215 -35.92 5.35 31.32
C LYS A 215 -36.10 5.99 32.70
N ALA A 216 -35.49 7.14 32.94
CA ALA A 216 -35.65 7.90 34.19
C ALA A 216 -37.10 8.34 34.37
N ALA A 217 -37.67 9.02 33.37
CA ALA A 217 -39.04 9.50 33.41
C ALA A 217 -40.08 8.38 33.62
N VAL A 218 -39.90 7.23 32.95
CA VAL A 218 -40.77 6.06 33.17
C VAL A 218 -40.66 5.52 34.60
N SER A 219 -39.45 5.52 35.18
CA SER A 219 -39.24 5.07 36.56
C SER A 219 -39.89 6.02 37.57
N GLU A 220 -39.84 7.33 37.32
CA GLU A 220 -40.46 8.36 38.16
C GLU A 220 -41.98 8.34 38.08
N ASN A 221 -42.56 8.05 36.91
CA ASN A 221 -44.02 7.97 36.73
C ASN A 221 -44.64 6.68 37.32
N GLY A 222 -43.98 6.01 38.25
CA GLY A 222 -44.44 4.76 38.86
C GLY A 222 -44.49 3.56 37.89
N GLY A 223 -43.94 3.72 36.68
CA GLY A 223 -43.80 2.67 35.67
C GLY A 223 -42.54 1.82 35.85
N GLY A 224 -42.02 1.75 37.09
CA GLY A 224 -40.92 0.87 37.44
C GLY A 224 -41.21 -0.56 36.97
N ASN A 225 -40.21 -1.21 36.37
CA ASN A 225 -40.29 -2.59 35.92
C ASN A 225 -41.04 -3.45 36.95
N GLY A 226 -42.33 -3.75 36.71
CA GLY A 226 -43.20 -4.46 37.65
C GLY A 226 -42.74 -5.87 38.04
N VAL A 227 -41.63 -6.33 37.49
CA VAL A 227 -40.94 -7.57 37.85
C VAL A 227 -40.09 -7.40 39.11
N SER A 228 -39.51 -6.22 39.39
CA SER A 228 -38.65 -6.03 40.57
C SER A 228 -39.44 -5.76 41.85
N ASP A 229 -40.51 -4.98 41.75
CA ASP A 229 -41.35 -4.66 42.92
C ASP A 229 -42.22 -5.85 43.33
N ALA A 230 -42.73 -6.64 42.37
CA ALA A 230 -43.46 -7.87 42.67
C ALA A 230 -42.59 -8.91 43.38
N VAL A 231 -41.34 -9.10 42.92
CA VAL A 231 -40.40 -10.05 43.55
C VAL A 231 -39.92 -9.57 44.92
N GLN A 232 -39.77 -8.25 45.13
CA GLN A 232 -39.45 -7.72 46.46
C GLN A 232 -40.64 -7.80 47.43
N ALA A 233 -41.86 -7.59 46.96
CA ALA A 233 -43.07 -7.75 47.78
C ALA A 233 -43.32 -9.22 48.15
N GLU A 234 -43.13 -10.15 47.22
CA GLU A 234 -43.28 -11.60 47.46
C GLU A 234 -42.20 -12.12 48.42
N ALA A 235 -40.93 -11.70 48.26
CA ALA A 235 -39.86 -12.05 49.19
C ALA A 235 -40.00 -11.41 50.58
N ALA A 236 -40.73 -10.30 50.71
CA ALA A 236 -41.06 -9.70 52.00
C ALA A 236 -42.20 -10.46 52.70
N ALA A 237 -43.22 -10.88 51.95
CA ALA A 237 -44.33 -11.67 52.48
C ALA A 237 -43.89 -13.05 52.99
N GLU A 238 -43.00 -13.74 52.26
CA GLU A 238 -42.47 -15.05 52.71
C GLU A 238 -41.60 -14.96 53.98
N ARG A 239 -41.00 -13.79 54.25
CA ARG A 239 -40.21 -13.57 55.47
C ARG A 239 -41.07 -13.33 56.72
N GLU A 240 -42.25 -12.74 56.58
CA GLU A 240 -43.16 -12.55 57.72
C GLU A 240 -43.85 -13.86 58.13
N GLU A 241 -44.18 -14.72 57.17
CA GLU A 241 -44.86 -16.00 57.44
C GLU A 241 -43.96 -16.99 58.21
N THR A 242 -42.66 -17.00 57.94
CA THR A 242 -41.69 -17.89 58.61
C THR A 242 -41.33 -17.45 60.04
N THR A 243 -41.46 -16.17 60.37
CA THR A 243 -41.22 -15.68 61.74
C THR A 243 -42.37 -15.92 62.71
N SER A 244 -43.63 -16.06 62.25
CA SER A 244 -44.76 -16.32 63.15
C SER A 244 -44.93 -17.80 63.53
N GLY A 245 -44.29 -18.72 62.80
CA GLY A 245 -44.43 -20.17 63.02
C GLY A 245 -43.50 -20.79 64.07
N THR A 246 -42.60 -20.01 64.69
CA THR A 246 -41.55 -20.55 65.60
C THR A 246 -41.82 -20.27 67.09
N GLU A 247 -42.93 -19.63 67.46
CA GLU A 247 -43.21 -19.23 68.85
C GLU A 247 -44.30 -20.08 69.55
N VAL A 248 -44.42 -21.38 69.23
CA VAL A 248 -45.26 -22.31 70.02
C VAL A 248 -44.63 -23.71 70.05
N ALA A 249 -43.57 -23.88 70.85
CA ALA A 249 -43.14 -25.19 71.35
C ALA A 249 -42.21 -25.03 72.56
N GLU A 250 -42.79 -24.68 73.71
CA GLU A 250 -42.25 -25.02 75.05
C GLU A 250 -43.31 -25.79 75.83
#